data_AF-A0A961D4W4-F1
#
_entry.id   AF-A0A961D4W4-F1
#
_cell.length_a   1.000
_cell.length_b   1.000
_cell.length_c   1.000
_cell.angle_alpha   90.00
_cell.angle_beta   90.00
_cell.angle_gamma   90.00
#
_symmetry.space_group_name_H-M   'P 1'
#
loop_
_entity.id
_entity.type
_entity.pdbx_description
1 polymer ?
#
loop_
_entity_poly.entity_id
_entity_poly.type
_entity_poly.pdbx_seq_one_letter_code
_entity_poly.pdbx_strand_id
1 'polypeptide(L)'
;GLYVSDHPLRGLEAALAREASLTIEQATNPDGAGDGETVTVAGLLTSVQHRTAKSGNLYGMVSIEDFTGEMQVLFMGKSYTEFGSLLRDDAIVALRGKLNARDDGITMHAYGVRPIDATVKEDSESLTISLADSRATVETVGRLKELLERHGGESEVRLNLLTADGVRVFELPLRVRVTPDLYGDLKGLLGPRCLLDTTAD
;
A
#
# COMPACT_ATOMS: atom_id res chain seq x y z
N GLY A 1 4.45 20.23 9.78
CA GLY A 1 4.61 20.58 11.21
C GLY A 1 5.46 19.52 11.88
N LEU A 2 6.20 19.86 12.92
CA LEU A 2 7.19 19.02 13.60
C LEU A 2 6.50 17.84 14.34
N TYR A 3 6.26 16.71 13.67
CA TYR A 3 5.68 15.49 14.27
C TYR A 3 6.61 14.29 14.08
N VAL A 4 7.86 14.35 14.56
CA VAL A 4 8.72 13.14 14.55
C VAL A 4 8.50 12.30 15.80
N SER A 5 7.93 12.86 16.88
CA SER A 5 7.69 12.12 18.13
C SER A 5 6.25 11.66 18.36
N ASP A 6 5.23 12.38 17.88
CA ASP A 6 3.80 12.11 18.16
C ASP A 6 2.94 11.93 16.90
N HIS A 7 3.51 11.43 15.80
CA HIS A 7 2.72 11.17 14.60
C HIS A 7 1.64 10.10 14.90
N PRO A 8 0.35 10.29 14.52
CA PRO A 8 -0.71 9.31 14.79
C PRO A 8 -0.46 7.92 14.16
N LEU A 9 0.36 7.88 13.12
CA LEU A 9 0.79 6.63 12.45
C LEU A 9 1.99 5.94 13.10
N ARG A 10 2.57 6.48 14.19
CA ARG A 10 3.76 5.94 14.83
C ARG A 10 3.58 4.46 15.20
N GLY A 11 4.54 3.63 14.82
CA GLY A 11 4.49 2.18 15.05
C GLY A 11 3.72 1.39 13.99
N LEU A 12 3.15 2.06 12.97
CA LEU A 12 2.45 1.45 11.86
C LEU A 12 3.26 1.50 10.55
N GLU A 13 4.54 1.84 10.61
CA GLU A 13 5.39 2.02 9.44
C GLU A 13 5.39 0.76 8.55
N ALA A 14 5.55 -0.41 9.16
CA ALA A 14 5.52 -1.69 8.44
C ALA A 14 4.12 -1.97 7.86
N ALA A 15 3.06 -1.78 8.64
CA ALA A 15 1.68 -2.02 8.19
C ALA A 15 1.32 -1.13 6.99
N LEU A 16 1.66 0.16 7.04
CA LEU A 16 1.43 1.08 5.91
C LEU A 16 2.29 0.68 4.70
N ALA A 17 3.58 0.41 4.92
CA ALA A 17 4.50 0.02 3.86
C ALA A 17 4.15 -1.32 3.22
N ARG A 18 3.49 -2.24 3.92
CA ARG A 18 2.97 -3.50 3.35
C ARG A 18 1.88 -3.21 2.32
N GLU A 19 0.97 -2.29 2.65
CA GLU A 19 -0.26 -2.04 1.90
C GLU A 19 -0.10 -1.04 0.75
N ALA A 20 0.75 -0.02 0.93
CA ALA A 20 0.98 1.02 -0.06
C ALA A 20 1.85 0.51 -1.22
N SER A 21 1.47 0.72 -2.48
CA SER A 21 2.37 0.45 -3.61
C SER A 21 3.47 1.50 -3.74
N LEU A 22 3.18 2.75 -3.33
CA LEU A 22 4.08 3.90 -3.32
C LEU A 22 3.85 4.73 -2.05
N THR A 23 4.87 5.46 -1.61
CA THR A 23 4.68 6.53 -0.63
C THR A 23 3.94 7.71 -1.27
N ILE A 24 3.36 8.59 -0.45
CA ILE A 24 2.68 9.79 -0.98
C ILE A 24 3.67 10.72 -1.69
N GLU A 25 4.89 10.86 -1.18
CA GLU A 25 5.96 11.61 -1.87
C GLU A 25 6.23 11.03 -3.28
N GLN A 26 6.34 9.71 -3.41
CA GLN A 26 6.55 9.06 -4.71
C GLN A 26 5.36 9.25 -5.66
N ALA A 27 4.14 9.19 -5.13
CA ALA A 27 2.91 9.35 -5.91
C ALA A 27 2.63 10.81 -6.31
N THR A 28 3.19 11.78 -5.57
CA THR A 28 3.07 13.23 -5.87
C THR A 28 4.28 13.79 -6.60
N ASN A 29 5.34 13.00 -6.82
CA ASN A 29 6.50 13.41 -7.59
C ASN A 29 6.16 13.47 -9.10
N PRO A 30 6.34 14.63 -9.78
CA PRO A 30 6.12 14.76 -11.22
C PRO A 30 6.97 13.82 -12.10
N ASP A 31 8.18 13.48 -11.63
CA ASP A 31 9.07 12.50 -12.27
C ASP A 31 8.88 11.07 -11.73
N GLY A 32 7.90 10.89 -10.83
CA GLY A 32 7.55 9.63 -10.18
C GLY A 32 6.53 8.82 -10.97
N ALA A 33 5.37 8.57 -10.36
CA ALA A 33 4.29 7.81 -10.98
C ALA A 33 3.60 8.61 -12.08
N GLY A 34 3.25 7.94 -13.18
CA GLY A 34 2.71 8.60 -14.37
C GLY A 34 1.26 9.05 -14.21
N ASP A 35 0.87 10.10 -14.95
CA ASP A 35 -0.54 10.48 -15.05
C ASP A 35 -1.39 9.28 -15.50
N GLY A 36 -2.48 9.05 -14.79
CA GLY A 36 -3.38 7.94 -15.02
C GLY A 36 -2.89 6.57 -14.53
N GLU A 37 -1.75 6.49 -13.86
CA GLU A 37 -1.32 5.26 -13.20
C GLU A 37 -2.25 4.89 -12.04
N THR A 38 -2.48 3.59 -11.86
CA THR A 38 -3.21 3.07 -10.70
C THR A 38 -2.23 2.72 -9.59
N VAL A 39 -2.43 3.32 -8.42
CA VAL A 39 -1.58 3.12 -7.25
C VAL A 39 -2.44 2.85 -6.02
N THR A 40 -1.81 2.29 -4.99
CA THR A 40 -2.34 2.25 -3.63
C THR A 40 -1.45 3.12 -2.74
N VAL A 41 -2.04 4.07 -2.04
CA VAL A 41 -1.37 4.82 -0.96
C VAL A 41 -1.99 4.41 0.38
N ALA A 42 -1.23 4.45 1.47
CA ALA A 42 -1.74 4.12 2.80
C ALA A 42 -1.35 5.21 3.80
N GLY A 43 -2.30 5.60 4.64
CA GLY A 43 -2.09 6.73 5.55
C GLY A 43 -3.31 7.09 6.38
N LEU A 44 -3.20 8.22 7.06
CA LEU A 44 -4.23 8.82 7.91
C LEU A 44 -5.12 9.75 7.08
N LEU A 45 -6.44 9.62 7.20
CA LEU A 45 -7.37 10.63 6.67
C LEU A 45 -7.39 11.86 7.61
N THR A 46 -6.79 12.96 7.18
CA THR A 46 -6.65 14.20 7.98
C THR A 46 -7.78 15.20 7.76
N SER A 47 -8.54 15.05 6.68
CA SER A 47 -9.75 15.83 6.41
C SER A 47 -10.68 15.02 5.51
N VAL A 48 -11.94 14.87 5.90
CA VAL A 48 -12.98 14.23 5.09
C VAL A 48 -14.16 15.15 4.85
N GLN A 49 -14.52 15.34 3.59
CA GLN A 49 -15.63 16.20 3.19
C GLN A 49 -16.60 15.47 2.27
N HIS A 50 -17.82 15.29 2.75
CA HIS A 50 -18.96 14.77 2.00
C HIS A 50 -19.67 15.94 1.32
N ARG A 51 -19.62 16.00 -0.01
CA ARG A 51 -20.08 17.16 -0.79
C ARG A 51 -21.07 16.76 -1.87
N THR A 52 -21.82 17.76 -2.33
CA THR A 52 -22.72 17.65 -3.50
C THR A 52 -22.14 18.48 -4.63
N ALA A 53 -21.87 17.85 -5.77
CA ALA A 53 -21.41 18.55 -6.98
C ALA A 53 -22.53 19.44 -7.55
N LYS A 54 -22.17 20.38 -8.42
CA LYS A 54 -23.17 21.22 -9.13
C LYS A 54 -24.19 20.41 -9.94
N SER A 55 -23.82 19.20 -10.37
CA SER A 55 -24.70 18.26 -11.05
C SER A 55 -25.70 17.55 -10.13
N GLY A 56 -25.62 17.76 -8.81
CA GLY A 56 -26.42 17.07 -7.80
C GLY A 56 -25.81 15.75 -7.29
N ASN A 57 -24.72 15.27 -7.91
CA ASN A 57 -24.09 14.01 -7.50
C ASN A 57 -23.29 14.20 -6.19
N LEU A 58 -23.43 13.27 -5.26
CA LEU A 58 -22.60 13.23 -4.07
C LEU A 58 -21.18 12.76 -4.40
N TYR A 59 -20.20 13.30 -3.69
CA TYR A 59 -18.80 12.92 -3.80
C TYR A 59 -18.06 13.16 -2.47
N GLY A 60 -16.96 12.43 -2.30
CA GLY A 60 -16.05 12.57 -1.16
C GLY A 60 -14.78 13.28 -1.62
N MET A 61 -14.34 14.26 -0.85
CA MET A 61 -13.02 14.88 -1.00
C MET A 61 -12.27 14.67 0.31
N VAL A 62 -11.16 13.94 0.24
CA VAL A 62 -10.36 13.60 1.41
C VAL A 62 -8.91 14.02 1.24
N SER A 63 -8.27 14.38 2.35
CA SER A 63 -6.82 14.48 2.46
C SER A 63 -6.30 13.23 3.15
N ILE A 64 -5.29 12.59 2.56
CA ILE A 64 -4.57 11.48 3.18
C ILE A 64 -3.10 11.87 3.39
N GLU A 65 -2.56 11.55 4.56
CA GLU A 65 -1.17 11.82 4.95
C GLU A 65 -0.44 10.53 5.35
N ASP A 66 0.82 10.42 4.96
CA ASP A 66 1.79 9.44 5.44
C ASP A 66 3.04 10.16 5.99
N PHE A 67 4.08 9.42 6.37
CA PHE A 67 5.31 10.02 6.89
C PHE A 67 6.11 10.87 5.88
N THR A 68 5.74 10.83 4.61
CA THR A 68 6.46 11.44 3.49
C THR A 68 5.72 12.64 2.90
N GLY A 69 4.39 12.71 3.04
CA GLY A 69 3.61 13.85 2.57
C GLY A 69 2.10 13.67 2.66
N GLU A 70 1.38 14.59 2.01
CA GLU A 70 -0.09 14.62 1.95
C GLU A 70 -0.56 14.63 0.48
N MET A 71 -1.69 13.98 0.18
CA MET A 71 -2.34 13.99 -1.13
C MET A 71 -3.85 14.20 -0.99
N GLN A 72 -4.43 14.97 -1.92
CA GLN A 72 -5.88 15.05 -2.08
C GLN A 72 -6.41 13.88 -2.92
N VAL A 73 -7.48 13.26 -2.42
CA VAL A 73 -8.15 12.12 -3.04
C VAL A 73 -9.64 12.38 -3.20
N LEU A 74 -10.18 12.03 -4.37
CA LEU A 74 -11.58 12.21 -4.74
C LEU A 74 -12.27 10.85 -4.90
N PHE A 75 -13.43 10.71 -4.27
CA PHE A 75 -14.37 9.60 -4.45
C PHE A 75 -15.59 10.13 -5.20
N MET A 76 -15.84 9.65 -6.41
CA MET A 76 -16.91 10.16 -7.27
C MET A 76 -17.86 9.03 -7.67
N GLY A 77 -19.16 9.34 -7.77
CA GLY A 77 -20.16 8.40 -8.29
C GLY A 77 -20.15 7.08 -7.52
N LYS A 78 -19.90 5.98 -8.22
CA LYS A 78 -19.94 4.63 -7.63
C LYS A 78 -18.98 4.48 -6.43
N SER A 79 -17.76 5.01 -6.51
CA SER A 79 -16.80 4.84 -5.42
C SER A 79 -17.22 5.56 -4.14
N TYR A 80 -17.89 6.70 -4.26
CA TYR A 80 -18.47 7.37 -3.10
C TYR A 80 -19.67 6.60 -2.53
N THR A 81 -20.58 6.12 -3.39
CA THR A 81 -21.73 5.32 -2.93
C THR A 81 -21.29 4.06 -2.18
N GLU A 82 -20.20 3.44 -2.63
CA GLU A 82 -19.68 2.20 -2.06
C GLU A 82 -18.88 2.42 -0.77
N PHE A 83 -17.98 3.42 -0.76
CA PHE A 83 -17.01 3.59 0.33
C PHE A 83 -17.26 4.82 1.22
N GLY A 84 -18.26 5.65 0.91
CA GLY A 84 -18.49 6.91 1.62
C GLY A 84 -18.67 6.77 3.13
N SER A 85 -19.24 5.65 3.60
CA SER A 85 -19.41 5.37 5.04
C SER A 85 -18.10 5.05 5.78
N LEU A 86 -17.05 4.69 5.04
CA LEU A 86 -15.69 4.42 5.54
C LEU A 86 -14.83 5.70 5.60
N LEU A 87 -15.23 6.77 4.90
CA LEU A 87 -14.50 8.03 4.91
C LEU A 87 -14.85 8.79 6.20
N ARG A 88 -13.92 8.78 7.15
CA ARG A 88 -14.01 9.47 8.44
C ARG A 88 -12.66 10.08 8.77
N ASP A 89 -12.67 11.23 9.42
CA ASP A 89 -11.45 11.81 9.99
C ASP A 89 -10.79 10.80 10.95
N ASP A 90 -9.47 10.83 11.02
CA ASP A 90 -8.61 9.95 11.81
C ASP A 90 -8.64 8.46 11.41
N ALA A 91 -9.33 8.10 10.33
CA ALA A 91 -9.30 6.73 9.82
C ALA A 91 -7.94 6.44 9.16
N ILE A 92 -7.36 5.28 9.48
CA ILE A 92 -6.13 4.79 8.85
C ILE A 92 -6.53 3.76 7.78
N VAL A 93 -6.20 4.07 6.52
CA VAL A 93 -6.72 3.33 5.36
C VAL A 93 -5.66 3.18 4.27
N ALA A 94 -5.79 2.11 3.48
CA ALA A 94 -5.21 2.03 2.15
C ALA A 94 -6.25 2.47 1.11
N LEU A 95 -5.86 3.41 0.26
CA LEU A 95 -6.68 3.93 -0.83
C LEU A 95 -6.11 3.50 -2.16
N ARG A 96 -6.91 2.78 -2.95
CA ARG A 96 -6.57 2.41 -4.33
C ARG A 96 -7.26 3.38 -5.28
N GLY A 97 -6.48 3.95 -6.19
CA GLY A 97 -7.00 4.93 -7.13
C GLY A 97 -6.10 5.19 -8.32
N LYS A 98 -6.60 6.03 -9.22
CA LYS A 98 -5.90 6.49 -10.41
C LYS A 98 -5.35 7.89 -10.17
N LEU A 99 -4.07 8.11 -10.40
CA LEU A 99 -3.45 9.43 -10.32
C LEU A 99 -3.97 10.33 -11.44
N ASN A 100 -4.08 11.61 -11.13
CA ASN A 100 -4.55 12.66 -12.02
C ASN A 100 -3.63 13.88 -11.85
N ALA A 101 -2.71 14.04 -12.79
CA ALA A 101 -1.79 15.17 -12.81
C ALA A 101 -2.45 16.38 -13.47
N ARG A 102 -2.37 17.53 -12.80
CA ARG A 102 -2.87 18.82 -13.28
C ARG A 102 -1.84 19.91 -13.02
N ASP A 103 -2.09 21.10 -13.56
CA ASP A 103 -1.22 22.27 -13.39
C ASP A 103 -1.04 22.67 -11.90
N ASP A 104 -2.00 22.34 -11.04
CA ASP A 104 -2.01 22.64 -9.60
C ASP A 104 -1.48 21.52 -8.70
N GLY A 105 -1.09 20.37 -9.28
CA GLY A 105 -0.51 19.24 -8.57
C GLY A 105 -1.07 17.88 -8.99
N ILE A 106 -0.66 16.83 -8.27
CA ILE A 106 -1.14 15.47 -8.49
C ILE A 106 -2.21 15.14 -7.45
N THR A 107 -3.38 14.71 -7.92
CA THR A 107 -4.48 14.20 -7.09
C THR A 107 -4.74 12.74 -7.43
N MET A 108 -5.58 12.07 -6.63
CA MET A 108 -6.01 10.70 -6.94
C MET A 108 -7.53 10.60 -7.02
N HIS A 109 -8.04 9.90 -8.03
CA HIS A 109 -9.42 9.44 -8.07
C HIS A 109 -9.48 8.02 -7.50
N ALA A 110 -10.02 7.87 -6.30
CA ALA A 110 -10.08 6.60 -5.61
C ALA A 110 -11.33 5.79 -6.00
N TYR A 111 -11.12 4.48 -6.06
CA TYR A 111 -12.16 3.49 -6.33
C TYR A 111 -12.05 2.26 -5.42
N GLY A 112 -11.21 2.29 -4.39
CA GLY A 112 -11.16 1.29 -3.34
C GLY A 112 -10.66 1.87 -2.02
N VAL A 113 -11.24 1.42 -0.91
CA VAL A 113 -10.83 1.76 0.46
C VAL A 113 -10.69 0.47 1.24
N ARG A 114 -9.57 0.30 1.95
CA ARG A 114 -9.41 -0.79 2.92
C ARG A 114 -8.92 -0.20 4.26
N PRO A 115 -9.68 -0.37 5.35
CA PRO A 115 -9.20 -0.01 6.68
C PRO A 115 -7.93 -0.79 7.03
N ILE A 116 -6.97 -0.11 7.65
CA ILE A 116 -5.77 -0.74 8.22
C ILE A 116 -5.98 -0.79 9.72
N ASP A 117 -5.99 -2.01 10.26
CA ASP A 117 -6.14 -2.21 11.69
C ASP A 117 -4.85 -1.83 12.42
N ALA A 118 -4.85 -0.66 13.05
CA ALA A 118 -3.74 -0.15 13.83
C ALA A 118 -3.50 -0.91 15.16
N THR A 119 -4.41 -1.81 15.55
CA THR A 119 -4.28 -2.60 16.78
C THR A 119 -3.50 -3.88 16.57
N VAL A 120 -3.36 -4.33 15.32
CA VAL A 120 -2.48 -5.42 14.95
C VAL A 120 -1.06 -4.89 15.00
N LYS A 121 -0.43 -4.97 16.18
CA LYS A 121 1.02 -5.04 16.24
C LYS A 121 1.40 -6.20 15.34
N GLU A 122 2.07 -5.92 14.23
CA GLU A 122 2.71 -6.95 13.43
C GLU A 122 3.88 -7.52 14.23
N ASP A 123 3.58 -8.27 15.28
CA ASP A 123 4.34 -9.46 15.63
C ASP A 123 4.06 -10.50 14.52
N SER A 124 4.41 -10.14 13.27
CA SER A 124 4.35 -11.08 12.15
C SER A 124 5.51 -12.04 12.36
N GLU A 125 5.22 -13.13 13.06
CA GLU A 125 6.09 -14.30 13.20
C GLU A 125 6.52 -14.86 11.84
N SER A 126 5.82 -14.48 10.76
CA SER A 126 6.15 -14.85 9.39
C SER A 126 5.92 -13.74 8.36
N LEU A 127 6.87 -13.55 7.45
CA LEU A 127 6.73 -12.80 6.20
C LEU A 127 6.21 -13.75 5.11
N THR A 128 5.05 -13.44 4.52
CA THR A 128 4.54 -14.14 3.34
C THR A 128 4.82 -13.31 2.08
N ILE A 129 5.41 -13.94 1.06
CA ILE A 129 5.73 -13.33 -0.23
C ILE A 129 5.00 -14.11 -1.32
N SER A 130 4.35 -13.43 -2.25
CA SER A 130 3.69 -14.04 -3.40
C SER A 130 4.47 -13.78 -4.69
N LEU A 131 4.68 -14.84 -5.48
CA LEU A 131 5.39 -14.79 -6.76
C LEU A 131 4.62 -15.62 -7.80
N ALA A 132 4.33 -15.02 -8.96
CA ALA A 132 3.77 -15.78 -10.09
C ALA A 132 4.80 -16.76 -10.65
N ASP A 133 4.37 -17.99 -10.96
CA ASP A 133 5.21 -19.05 -11.51
C ASP A 133 5.97 -18.63 -12.78
N SER A 134 5.31 -17.87 -13.65
CA SER A 134 5.90 -17.25 -14.85
C SER A 134 7.08 -16.32 -14.57
N ARG A 135 7.19 -15.76 -13.36
CA ARG A 135 8.29 -14.89 -12.92
C ARG A 135 9.30 -15.58 -12.01
N ALA A 136 9.04 -16.82 -11.60
CA ALA A 136 9.89 -17.61 -10.71
C ALA A 136 11.09 -18.22 -11.46
N THR A 137 11.90 -17.37 -12.08
CA THR A 137 13.14 -17.76 -12.76
C THR A 137 14.28 -17.94 -11.75
N VAL A 138 15.32 -18.68 -12.14
CA VAL A 138 16.54 -18.87 -11.32
C VAL A 138 17.16 -17.52 -10.91
N GLU A 139 17.18 -16.55 -11.83
CA GLU A 139 17.69 -15.21 -11.57
C GLU A 139 16.85 -14.48 -10.52
N THR A 140 15.52 -14.43 -10.68
CA THR A 140 14.62 -13.76 -9.73
C THR A 140 14.72 -14.38 -8.34
N VAL A 141 14.74 -15.72 -8.26
CA VAL A 141 14.86 -16.45 -6.99
C VAL A 141 16.23 -16.22 -6.34
N GLY A 142 17.31 -16.18 -7.13
CA GLY A 142 18.65 -15.85 -6.64
C GLY A 142 18.72 -14.44 -6.04
N ARG A 143 18.19 -13.44 -6.76
CA ARG A 143 18.10 -12.06 -6.28
C ARG A 143 17.22 -11.91 -5.04
N LEU A 144 16.12 -12.66 -4.98
CA LEU A 144 15.25 -12.70 -3.80
C LEU A 144 15.99 -13.27 -2.60
N LYS A 145 16.73 -14.36 -2.78
CA LYS A 145 17.56 -14.95 -1.71
C LYS A 145 18.55 -13.93 -1.16
N GLU A 146 19.35 -13.30 -2.02
CA GLU A 146 20.33 -12.29 -1.60
C GLU A 146 19.67 -11.11 -0.87
N LEU A 147 18.48 -10.69 -1.33
CA LEU A 147 17.70 -9.64 -0.68
C LEU A 147 17.27 -10.06 0.73
N LEU A 148 16.69 -11.24 0.89
CA LEU A 148 16.27 -11.74 2.20
C LEU A 148 17.46 -11.91 3.17
N GLU A 149 18.61 -12.37 2.68
CA GLU A 149 19.84 -12.52 3.49
C GLU A 149 20.36 -11.18 4.02
N ARG A 150 20.20 -10.07 3.29
CA ARG A 150 20.57 -8.72 3.75
C ARG A 150 19.68 -8.19 4.86
N HIS A 151 18.45 -8.69 4.95
CA HIS A 151 17.44 -8.26 5.93
C HIS A 151 17.25 -9.28 7.06
N GLY A 152 18.32 -9.98 7.48
CA GLY A 152 18.26 -11.04 8.49
C GLY A 152 17.59 -10.64 9.82
N GLY A 153 16.83 -11.57 10.41
CA GLY A 153 16.09 -11.35 11.66
C GLY A 153 15.40 -12.61 12.18
N GLU A 154 14.26 -12.45 12.86
CA GLU A 154 13.58 -13.53 13.60
C GLU A 154 12.32 -14.08 12.92
N SER A 155 11.71 -13.34 11.99
CA SER A 155 10.47 -13.74 11.32
C SER A 155 10.75 -14.79 10.25
N GLU A 156 9.93 -15.85 10.21
CA GLU A 156 10.01 -16.90 9.19
C GLU A 156 9.58 -16.39 7.83
N VAL A 157 10.07 -16.97 6.73
CA VAL A 157 9.68 -16.54 5.39
C VAL A 157 8.93 -17.65 4.66
N ARG A 158 7.72 -17.33 4.18
CA ARG A 158 6.91 -18.18 3.32
C ARG A 158 6.81 -17.58 1.92
N LEU A 159 6.95 -18.42 0.91
CA LEU A 159 6.78 -18.08 -0.50
C LEU A 159 5.55 -18.80 -1.05
N ASN A 160 4.54 -18.02 -1.43
CA ASN A 160 3.40 -18.45 -2.22
C ASN A 160 3.76 -18.36 -3.70
N LEU A 161 3.94 -19.51 -4.34
CA LEU A 161 4.08 -19.61 -5.78
C LEU A 161 2.67 -19.74 -6.40
N LEU A 162 2.25 -18.70 -7.11
CA LEU A 162 0.96 -18.65 -7.79
C LEU A 162 1.08 -19.34 -9.15
N THR A 163 0.43 -20.49 -9.30
CA THR A 163 0.38 -21.29 -10.54
C THR A 163 -1.03 -21.27 -11.13
N ALA A 164 -1.18 -21.70 -12.38
CA ALA A 164 -2.50 -21.86 -13.01
C ALA A 164 -3.45 -22.78 -12.21
N ASP A 165 -2.90 -23.80 -11.53
CA ASP A 165 -3.68 -24.82 -10.80
C ASP A 165 -3.91 -24.47 -9.32
N GLY A 166 -3.48 -23.28 -8.86
CA GLY A 166 -3.61 -22.84 -7.47
C GLY A 166 -2.31 -22.30 -6.87
N VAL A 167 -2.25 -22.27 -5.54
CA VAL A 167 -1.13 -21.69 -4.76
C VAL A 167 -0.29 -22.81 -4.15
N ARG A 168 1.02 -22.82 -4.42
CA ARG A 168 2.00 -23.69 -3.76
C ARG A 168 2.76 -22.90 -2.70
N VAL A 169 2.75 -23.37 -1.47
CA VAL A 169 3.40 -22.69 -0.34
C VAL A 169 4.74 -23.36 -0.06
N PHE A 170 5.80 -22.56 0.03
CA PHE A 170 7.14 -22.98 0.40
C PHE A 170 7.57 -22.25 1.67
N GLU A 171 8.12 -22.98 2.63
CA GLU A 171 8.84 -22.38 3.76
C GLU A 171 10.31 -22.25 3.35
N LEU A 172 10.87 -21.04 3.48
CA LEU A 172 12.26 -20.79 3.15
C LEU A 172 13.13 -20.97 4.40
N PRO A 173 14.34 -21.53 4.29
CA PRO A 173 15.27 -21.69 5.40
C PRO A 173 16.00 -20.37 5.73
N LEU A 174 15.27 -19.25 5.71
CA LEU A 174 15.76 -17.91 5.96
C LEU A 174 14.80 -17.22 6.92
N ARG A 175 15.35 -16.35 7.76
CA ARG A 175 14.60 -15.49 8.66
C ARG A 175 14.98 -14.04 8.45
N VAL A 176 14.00 -13.16 8.56
CA VAL A 176 14.16 -11.74 8.24
C VAL A 176 13.59 -10.86 9.34
N ARG A 177 14.07 -9.62 9.40
CA ARG A 177 13.44 -8.56 10.17
C ARG A 177 12.50 -7.82 9.22
N VAL A 178 11.20 -7.85 9.53
CA VAL A 178 10.19 -7.11 8.78
C VAL A 178 10.38 -5.61 9.03
N THR A 179 10.65 -4.87 7.95
CA THR A 179 10.84 -3.41 7.98
C THR A 179 10.23 -2.79 6.71
N PRO A 180 9.92 -1.48 6.73
CA PRO A 180 9.53 -0.76 5.52
C PRO A 180 10.53 -0.91 4.37
N ASP A 181 11.83 -0.88 4.67
CA ASP A 181 12.91 -1.03 3.67
C ASP A 181 12.87 -2.40 2.99
N LEU A 182 12.66 -3.48 3.77
CA LEU A 182 12.48 -4.82 3.23
C LEU A 182 11.28 -4.87 2.26
N TYR A 183 10.15 -4.25 2.64
CA TYR A 183 8.99 -4.17 1.75
C TYR A 183 9.26 -3.38 0.48
N GLY A 184 9.95 -2.24 0.58
CA GLY A 184 10.38 -1.45 -0.57
C GLY A 184 11.23 -2.28 -1.54
N ASP A 185 12.26 -2.96 -1.03
CA ASP A 185 13.14 -3.83 -1.81
C ASP A 185 12.37 -4.98 -2.49
N LEU A 186 11.48 -5.65 -1.75
CA LEU A 186 10.65 -6.74 -2.27
C LEU A 186 9.72 -6.26 -3.39
N LYS A 187 9.12 -5.08 -3.24
CA LYS A 187 8.27 -4.48 -4.27
C LYS A 187 9.07 -4.05 -5.50
N GLY A 188 10.28 -3.53 -5.31
CA GLY A 188 11.20 -3.22 -6.41
C GLY A 188 11.58 -4.47 -7.21
N LEU A 189 11.79 -5.60 -6.55
CA LEU A 189 12.16 -6.86 -7.21
C LEU A 189 10.96 -7.59 -7.82
N LEU A 190 9.90 -7.79 -7.04
CA LEU A 190 8.78 -8.68 -7.36
C LEU A 190 7.51 -7.94 -7.82
N GLY A 191 7.48 -6.62 -7.67
CA GLY A 191 6.31 -5.79 -7.93
C GLY A 191 5.43 -5.60 -6.69
N PRO A 192 4.54 -4.59 -6.69
CA PRO A 192 3.82 -4.14 -5.49
C PRO A 192 2.84 -5.15 -4.90
N ARG A 193 2.41 -6.14 -5.69
CA ARG A 193 1.44 -7.17 -5.28
C ARG A 193 2.06 -8.36 -4.56
N CYS A 194 3.39 -8.39 -4.38
CA CYS A 194 4.07 -9.52 -3.75
C CYS A 194 3.79 -9.68 -2.25
N LEU A 195 3.18 -8.68 -1.60
CA LEU A 195 2.95 -8.65 -0.15
C LEU A 195 1.47 -8.62 0.24
N LEU A 196 0.57 -8.71 -0.74
CA LEU A 196 -0.87 -8.72 -0.50
C LEU A 196 -1.36 -10.17 -0.43
N ASP A 197 -2.13 -10.48 0.61
CA ASP A 197 -2.75 -11.80 0.76
C ASP A 197 -3.69 -12.06 -0.42
N THR A 198 -3.42 -13.14 -1.14
CA THR A 198 -4.16 -13.52 -2.35
C THR A 198 -5.51 -14.19 -2.02
N THR A 199 -6.02 -14.01 -0.81
CA THR A 199 -7.30 -14.59 -0.34
C THR A 199 -8.49 -13.64 -0.49
N ALA A 200 -8.34 -12.50 -1.17
CA ALA A 200 -9.42 -11.56 -1.42
C ALA A 200 -9.58 -11.30 -2.93
N ASP A 201 -10.24 -12.24 -3.60
CA ASP A 201 -11.09 -12.02 -4.77
C ASP A 201 -12.39 -12.82 -4.56
#